data_AF-A0A4Q9PF66-F1
#
_entry.id   AF-A0A4Q9PF66-F1
#
_cell.length_a   1.000
_cell.length_b   1.000
_cell.length_c   1.000
_cell.angle_alpha   90.00
_cell.angle_beta   90.00
_cell.angle_gamma   90.00
#
_symmetry.space_group_name_H-M   'P 1'
#
loop_
_entity.id
_entity.type
_entity.pdbx_description
1 polymer ?
#
loop_
_entity_poly.entity_id
_entity_poly.type
_entity_poly.pdbx_seq_one_letter_code
_entity_poly.pdbx_strand_id
1 'polypeptide(L)'
;GADGLLGVDSLEAGIIVYCAIGPFAAHREGRMDPTDPCTPDWSPRIPILDQSGSERPTWTIRLLSMEFYEQEGTEWKSIEGGKMNLEGGLQVILDSGHSVSWVPHEVIRCLREVVFPCARNDALEERRKDAPVEFSDVARANSQTSDYNYSVSGRNPRRTFIKYEFWAGDGKTRGIVVHGPMSEFVWGLKPRRSDDPVIEGLLFNPPPTSLPPGTAIWGINFFQSMFVALHMPGVQSTQKAYVRLAPQWPSERTKYGLPPLDW
;
A
#
# COMPACT_ATOMS: atom_id res chain seq x y z
N GLY A 1 -10.70 -10.77 55.53
CA GLY A 1 -11.81 -9.96 55.02
C GLY A 1 -11.23 -8.87 54.15
N ALA A 2 -11.73 -8.80 52.91
CA ALA A 2 -11.53 -7.79 51.88
C ALA A 2 -10.18 -7.75 51.14
N ASP A 3 -10.25 -8.39 49.98
CA ASP A 3 -9.50 -8.23 48.74
C ASP A 3 -9.13 -6.80 48.32
N GLY A 4 -8.06 -6.72 47.54
CA GLY A 4 -7.67 -5.53 46.77
C GLY A 4 -6.70 -5.90 45.64
N LEU A 5 -7.12 -6.80 44.76
CA LEU A 5 -6.47 -7.08 43.46
C LEU A 5 -6.46 -5.79 42.63
N LEU A 6 -5.28 -5.16 42.51
CA LEU A 6 -5.04 -4.17 41.47
C LEU A 6 -4.85 -4.93 40.16
N GLY A 7 -5.88 -4.85 39.31
CA GLY A 7 -5.90 -5.45 37.98
C GLY A 7 -4.71 -4.97 37.15
N VAL A 8 -4.02 -5.94 36.56
CA VAL A 8 -3.07 -5.70 35.48
C VAL A 8 -3.90 -5.49 34.22
N ASP A 9 -4.24 -4.25 33.91
CA ASP A 9 -4.81 -3.92 32.60
C ASP A 9 -3.72 -4.13 31.54
N SER A 10 -3.87 -5.22 30.81
CA SER A 10 -3.07 -5.57 29.63
C SER A 10 -3.25 -4.50 28.55
N LEU A 11 -2.32 -3.55 28.49
CA LEU A 11 -2.16 -2.64 27.35
C LEU A 11 -1.75 -3.46 26.12
N GLU A 12 -2.67 -3.66 25.17
CA GLU A 12 -2.34 -4.13 23.82
C GLU A 12 -1.45 -3.09 23.13
N ALA A 13 -0.14 -3.30 23.10
CA ALA A 13 0.81 -2.43 22.43
C ALA A 13 0.68 -2.58 20.90
N GLY A 14 -0.14 -1.73 20.27
CA GLY A 14 -0.12 -1.51 18.82
C GLY A 14 0.82 -0.36 18.47
N ILE A 15 1.66 -0.53 17.45
CA ILE A 15 2.39 0.60 16.85
C ILE A 15 1.54 1.10 15.69
N ILE A 16 1.02 2.31 15.80
CA ILE A 16 0.42 2.99 14.65
C ILE A 16 1.53 3.80 13.98
N VAL A 17 1.87 3.44 12.74
CA VAL A 17 2.85 4.20 11.96
C VAL A 17 2.09 5.28 11.21
N TYR A 18 2.25 6.52 11.67
CA TYR A 18 1.82 7.70 10.93
C TYR A 18 3.02 8.21 10.12
N CYS A 19 2.96 8.12 8.79
CA CYS A 19 3.85 8.92 7.94
C CYS A 19 3.26 10.32 7.81
N ALA A 20 3.34 11.12 8.87
CA ALA A 20 3.20 12.57 8.81
C ALA A 20 4.61 13.15 8.71
N ILE A 21 4.97 13.74 7.56
CA ILE A 21 6.19 14.53 7.43
C ILE A 21 5.92 15.88 8.12
N GLY A 22 5.93 15.91 9.45
CA GLY A 22 5.69 17.12 10.26
C GLY A 22 5.28 16.80 11.70
N PRO A 23 5.59 17.67 12.69
CA PRO A 23 5.42 17.35 14.10
C PRO A 23 3.95 17.45 14.48
N PHE A 24 3.30 16.32 14.77
CA PHE A 24 2.03 16.33 15.49
C PHE A 24 2.25 15.96 16.96
N ALA A 25 1.81 16.87 17.83
CA ALA A 25 1.78 16.69 19.26
C ALA A 25 0.89 15.47 19.60
N ALA A 26 1.45 14.58 20.40
CA ALA A 26 0.74 13.47 21.01
C ALA A 26 -0.50 14.00 21.76
N HIS A 27 -1.69 13.84 21.18
CA HIS A 27 -2.92 13.92 21.94
C HIS A 27 -3.16 12.59 22.64
N ARG A 28 -3.24 12.69 23.98
CA ARG A 28 -3.37 11.63 24.98
C ARG A 28 -4.25 10.44 24.57
N GLU A 29 -3.76 9.26 24.97
CA GLU A 29 -4.51 8.04 25.21
C GLU A 29 -5.84 8.35 25.92
N GLY A 30 -6.91 8.37 25.15
CA GLY A 30 -8.28 8.53 25.61
C GLY A 30 -9.16 7.76 24.65
N ARG A 31 -10.07 6.96 25.21
CA ARG A 31 -11.10 6.18 24.52
C ARG A 31 -11.63 6.98 23.31
N MET A 32 -11.30 6.55 22.09
CA MET A 32 -11.80 7.20 20.87
C MET A 32 -13.32 7.19 20.91
N ASP A 33 -13.93 8.36 20.92
CA ASP A 33 -15.37 8.52 20.74
C ASP A 33 -15.70 8.12 19.29
N PRO A 34 -16.49 7.07 19.05
CA PRO A 34 -16.86 6.65 17.70
C PRO A 34 -17.70 7.69 16.93
N THR A 35 -18.07 8.80 17.57
CA THR A 35 -18.73 9.96 16.93
C THR A 35 -17.78 11.09 16.54
N ASP A 36 -16.48 10.98 16.84
CA ASP A 36 -15.47 11.94 16.38
C ASP A 36 -15.26 11.81 14.85
N PRO A 37 -15.57 12.85 14.05
CA PRO A 37 -15.41 12.83 12.60
C PRO A 37 -13.94 12.68 12.13
N CYS A 38 -12.98 12.61 13.05
CA CYS A 38 -11.55 12.43 12.77
C CYS A 38 -11.05 10.99 12.94
N THR A 39 -11.93 9.99 13.13
CA THR A 39 -11.51 8.58 13.25
C THR A 39 -11.36 7.94 11.86
N PRO A 40 -10.17 7.44 11.47
CA PRO A 40 -10.00 6.74 10.20
C PRO A 40 -10.90 5.50 10.11
N ASP A 41 -11.45 5.25 8.92
CA ASP A 41 -12.24 4.03 8.66
C ASP A 41 -11.31 2.81 8.53
N TRP A 42 -11.02 2.20 9.68
CA TRP A 42 -10.11 1.08 9.79
C TRP A 42 -10.72 -0.24 9.33
N SER A 43 -9.99 -0.95 8.47
CA SER A 43 -10.30 -2.31 8.04
C SER A 43 -10.52 -3.28 9.21
N PRO A 44 -11.21 -4.42 8.97
CA PRO A 44 -11.08 -5.60 9.80
C PRO A 44 -9.61 -6.03 9.97
N ARG A 45 -9.34 -6.91 10.94
CA ARG A 45 -7.99 -7.40 11.25
C ARG A 45 -7.45 -8.26 10.11
N ILE A 46 -6.41 -7.78 9.43
CA ILE A 46 -5.70 -8.52 8.38
C ILE A 46 -4.60 -9.35 9.06
N PRO A 47 -4.68 -10.69 9.04
CA PRO A 47 -3.68 -11.52 9.70
C PRO A 47 -2.32 -11.36 9.04
N ILE A 48 -1.26 -11.32 9.85
CA ILE A 48 0.09 -11.54 9.33
C ILE A 48 0.28 -13.03 9.00
N LEU A 49 1.04 -13.32 7.95
CA LEU A 49 1.44 -14.69 7.64
C LEU A 49 2.29 -15.24 8.80
N ASP A 50 2.06 -16.51 9.15
CA ASP A 50 2.81 -17.15 10.23
C ASP A 50 4.32 -17.15 9.92
N GLN A 51 5.10 -16.78 10.92
CA GLN A 51 6.55 -16.61 10.84
C GLN A 51 7.26 -17.50 11.85
N SER A 52 6.58 -18.53 12.33
CA SER A 52 7.13 -19.56 13.20
C SER A 52 8.48 -20.07 12.63
N GLY A 53 9.56 -19.74 13.33
CA GLY A 53 10.94 -20.10 12.94
C GLY A 53 11.77 -19.00 12.27
N SER A 54 11.23 -17.81 12.00
CA SER A 54 12.03 -16.66 11.53
C SER A 54 12.67 -15.93 12.71
N GLU A 55 13.98 -15.66 12.62
CA GLU A 55 14.71 -14.85 13.61
C GLU A 55 14.25 -13.39 13.62
N ARG A 56 13.62 -12.92 12.53
CA ARG A 56 13.11 -11.55 12.39
C ARG A 56 11.69 -11.59 11.85
N PRO A 57 10.67 -11.35 12.69
CA PRO A 57 9.31 -11.26 12.19
C PRO A 57 9.17 -10.05 11.27
N THR A 58 8.63 -10.25 10.07
CA THR A 58 8.31 -9.20 9.10
C THR A 58 6.80 -8.96 9.05
N TRP A 59 6.36 -7.72 8.78
CA TRP A 59 4.94 -7.42 8.64
C TRP A 59 4.41 -7.87 7.28
N THR A 60 4.29 -9.18 7.09
CA THR A 60 3.89 -9.79 5.82
C THR A 60 2.41 -10.16 5.83
N ILE A 61 1.65 -9.58 4.90
CA ILE A 61 0.23 -9.90 4.67
C ILE A 61 0.07 -10.61 3.32
N ARG A 62 -1.04 -11.30 3.11
CA ARG A 62 -1.33 -11.97 1.83
C ARG A 62 -2.43 -11.24 1.07
N LEU A 63 -2.08 -10.72 -0.10
CA LEU A 63 -2.98 -10.05 -1.03
C LEU A 63 -3.51 -11.04 -2.06
N LEU A 64 -4.82 -11.16 -2.17
CA LEU A 64 -5.50 -12.09 -3.08
C LEU A 64 -5.84 -11.44 -4.41
N SER A 65 -6.26 -10.17 -4.40
CA SER A 65 -6.57 -9.45 -5.63
C SER A 65 -6.37 -7.94 -5.51
N MET A 66 -6.17 -7.31 -6.66
CA MET A 66 -6.22 -5.86 -6.86
C MET A 66 -7.22 -5.57 -7.97
N GLU A 67 -8.08 -4.57 -7.77
CA GLU A 67 -9.05 -4.13 -8.76
C GLU A 67 -9.02 -2.61 -8.86
N PHE A 68 -8.79 -2.08 -10.07
CA PHE A 68 -8.70 -0.65 -10.32
C PHE A 68 -10.05 -0.09 -10.77
N TYR A 69 -10.41 1.07 -10.22
CA TYR A 69 -11.65 1.77 -10.53
C TYR A 69 -11.38 3.17 -11.06
N GLU A 70 -12.28 3.65 -11.91
CA GLU A 70 -12.31 5.03 -12.38
C GLU A 70 -13.69 5.67 -12.17
N GLN A 71 -13.72 6.99 -12.06
CA GLN A 71 -14.96 7.74 -11.91
C GLN A 71 -15.50 8.19 -13.28
N GLU A 72 -16.69 7.72 -13.62
CA GLU A 72 -17.46 8.15 -14.79
C GLU A 72 -18.69 8.95 -14.33
N GLY A 73 -18.66 10.27 -14.55
CA GLY A 73 -19.68 11.16 -14.00
C GLY A 73 -19.65 11.15 -12.47
N THR A 74 -20.70 10.60 -11.86
CA THR A 74 -20.85 10.40 -10.41
C THR A 74 -20.60 8.97 -9.96
N GLU A 75 -20.51 8.02 -10.88
CA GLU A 75 -20.37 6.59 -10.58
C GLU A 75 -18.91 6.14 -10.62
N TRP A 76 -18.59 5.15 -9.79
CA TRP A 76 -17.32 4.45 -9.84
C TRP A 76 -17.49 3.14 -10.59
N LYS A 77 -16.68 2.94 -11.63
CA LYS A 77 -16.71 1.73 -12.46
C LYS A 77 -15.37 1.02 -12.41
N SER A 78 -15.44 -0.30 -12.41
CA SER A 78 -14.24 -1.14 -12.53
C SER A 78 -13.66 -0.96 -13.92
N ILE A 79 -12.35 -0.71 -14.00
CA ILE A 79 -11.67 -0.59 -15.29
C ILE A 79 -11.64 -1.98 -15.92
N GLU A 80 -12.13 -2.10 -17.16
CA GLU A 80 -12.15 -3.38 -17.88
C GLU A 80 -10.74 -3.98 -17.99
N GLY A 81 -10.57 -5.23 -17.56
CA GLY A 81 -9.25 -5.88 -17.48
C GLY A 81 -8.38 -5.41 -16.30
N GLY A 82 -8.83 -4.42 -15.52
CA GLY A 82 -8.12 -3.85 -14.37
C GLY A 82 -8.24 -4.68 -13.09
N LYS A 83 -8.80 -5.88 -13.16
CA LYS A 83 -8.84 -6.82 -12.04
C LYS A 83 -7.72 -7.86 -12.18
N MET A 84 -6.86 -7.91 -11.19
CA MET A 84 -5.79 -8.89 -11.06
C MET A 84 -6.11 -9.88 -9.94
N ASN A 85 -6.31 -11.14 -10.30
CA ASN A 85 -6.34 -12.24 -9.32
C ASN A 85 -4.91 -12.76 -9.16
N LEU A 86 -4.43 -12.80 -7.92
CA LEU A 86 -3.08 -13.24 -7.59
C LEU A 86 -3.18 -14.68 -7.11
N GLU A 87 -2.95 -15.64 -8.02
CA GLU A 87 -3.07 -17.08 -7.72
C GLU A 87 -2.17 -17.47 -6.53
N GLY A 88 -2.72 -18.17 -5.54
CA GLY A 88 -2.02 -18.48 -4.28
C GLY A 88 -1.82 -17.29 -3.33
N GLY A 89 -2.08 -16.06 -3.79
CA GLY A 89 -1.89 -14.81 -3.07
C GLY A 89 -0.45 -14.29 -3.13
N LEU A 90 -0.33 -12.97 -3.33
CA LEU A 90 0.95 -12.25 -3.26
C LEU A 90 1.31 -11.99 -1.79
N GLN A 91 2.54 -12.35 -1.40
CA GLN A 91 3.07 -12.01 -0.09
C GLN A 91 3.57 -10.57 -0.11
N VAL A 92 2.96 -9.71 0.70
CA VAL A 92 3.25 -8.28 0.72
C VAL A 92 3.91 -7.95 2.04
N ILE A 93 5.18 -7.54 1.98
CA ILE A 93 5.93 -7.04 3.12
C ILE A 93 5.64 -5.55 3.28
N LEU A 94 5.09 -5.15 4.42
CA LEU A 94 4.92 -3.75 4.78
C LEU A 94 6.22 -3.23 5.40
N ASP A 95 6.93 -2.35 4.69
CA ASP A 95 8.25 -1.89 5.13
C ASP A 95 8.44 -0.38 4.92
N SER A 96 8.23 0.38 5.98
CA SER A 96 8.50 1.83 5.99
C SER A 96 9.97 2.21 5.77
N GLY A 97 10.91 1.26 5.87
CA GLY A 97 12.33 1.46 5.57
C GLY A 97 12.64 1.49 4.06
N HIS A 98 11.73 1.03 3.21
CA HIS A 98 11.85 1.14 1.75
C HIS A 98 11.20 2.42 1.23
N SER A 99 11.94 3.24 0.47
CA SER A 99 11.42 4.51 -0.06
C SER A 99 10.37 4.36 -1.16
N VAL A 100 10.31 3.19 -1.80
CA VAL A 100 9.37 2.89 -2.88
C VAL A 100 8.81 1.49 -2.73
N SER A 101 7.69 1.23 -3.40
CA SER A 101 7.07 -0.08 -3.42
C SER A 101 7.54 -0.89 -4.62
N TRP A 102 7.91 -2.14 -4.35
CA TRP A 102 8.33 -3.11 -5.34
C TRP A 102 7.23 -4.15 -5.54
N VAL A 103 6.78 -4.31 -6.78
CA VAL A 103 5.66 -5.20 -7.12
C VAL A 103 6.01 -6.11 -8.30
N PRO A 104 5.45 -7.33 -8.36
CA PRO A 104 5.66 -8.22 -9.50
C PRO A 104 5.34 -7.59 -10.85
N HIS A 105 5.97 -8.10 -11.91
CA HIS A 105 5.83 -7.54 -13.25
C HIS A 105 4.38 -7.47 -13.70
N GLU A 106 3.58 -8.46 -13.33
CA GLU A 106 2.18 -8.58 -13.68
C GLU A 106 1.40 -7.34 -13.26
N VAL A 107 1.77 -6.73 -12.12
CA VAL A 107 1.16 -5.49 -11.62
C VAL A 107 1.56 -4.31 -12.50
N ILE A 108 2.86 -4.20 -12.81
CA ILE A 108 3.37 -3.14 -13.70
C ILE A 108 2.77 -3.26 -15.11
N ARG A 109 2.64 -4.47 -15.64
CA ARG A 109 2.04 -4.73 -16.95
C ARG A 109 0.57 -4.33 -16.97
N CYS A 110 -0.22 -4.70 -15.96
CA CYS A 110 -1.62 -4.25 -15.84
C CYS A 110 -1.72 -2.73 -15.81
N LEU A 111 -0.82 -2.06 -15.08
CA LEU A 111 -0.78 -0.59 -15.04
C LEU A 111 -0.45 0.03 -16.40
N ARG A 112 0.47 -0.58 -17.16
CA ARG A 112 0.89 -0.10 -18.49
C ARG A 112 -0.17 -0.32 -19.57
N GLU A 113 -0.70 -1.53 -19.66
CA GLU A 113 -1.57 -1.97 -20.76
C GLU A 113 -3.05 -1.59 -20.52
N VAL A 114 -3.48 -1.50 -19.25
CA VAL A 114 -4.91 -1.39 -18.92
C VAL A 114 -5.26 -0.10 -18.19
N VAL A 115 -4.53 0.21 -17.12
CA VAL A 115 -4.88 1.33 -16.24
C VAL A 115 -4.43 2.67 -16.83
N PHE A 116 -3.22 2.72 -17.40
CA PHE A 116 -2.64 3.93 -18.01
C PHE A 116 -2.18 3.67 -19.45
N PRO A 117 -3.10 3.26 -20.36
CA PRO A 117 -2.73 2.90 -21.72
C PRO A 117 -2.18 4.13 -22.45
N CYS A 118 -0.96 4.03 -22.97
CA CYS A 118 -0.37 5.06 -23.81
C CYS A 118 0.79 4.49 -24.63
N ALA A 119 1.09 5.14 -25.77
CA ALA A 119 2.16 4.71 -26.69
C ALA A 119 3.53 4.53 -26.02
N ARG A 120 3.82 5.31 -24.95
CA ARG A 120 5.06 5.14 -24.19
C ARG A 120 5.08 3.85 -23.38
N ASN A 121 3.97 3.48 -22.76
CA ASN A 121 3.85 2.22 -22.02
C ASN A 121 3.88 1.02 -22.98
N ASP A 122 3.25 1.13 -24.15
CA ASP A 122 3.31 0.11 -25.20
C ASP A 122 4.76 -0.14 -25.64
N ALA A 123 5.53 0.93 -25.89
CA ALA A 123 6.94 0.83 -26.26
C ALA A 123 7.84 0.31 -25.12
N LEU A 124 7.43 0.47 -23.86
CA LEU A 124 8.15 -0.09 -22.71
C LEU A 124 7.91 -1.60 -22.59
N GLU A 125 6.69 -2.07 -22.82
CA GLU A 125 6.37 -3.50 -22.83
C GLU A 125 7.03 -4.21 -24.02
N GLU A 126 7.03 -3.60 -25.21
CA GLU A 126 7.64 -4.21 -26.39
C GLU A 126 9.15 -4.42 -26.20
N ARG A 127 9.87 -3.40 -25.71
CA ARG A 127 11.31 -3.51 -25.43
C ARG A 127 11.65 -4.61 -24.43
N ARG A 128 10.75 -4.90 -23.48
CA ARG A 128 10.95 -5.94 -22.48
C ARG A 128 10.79 -7.35 -23.05
N LYS A 129 9.98 -7.52 -24.11
CA LYS A 129 9.89 -8.80 -24.82
C LYS A 129 11.21 -9.16 -25.49
N ASP A 130 11.90 -8.17 -26.02
CA ASP A 130 13.17 -8.35 -26.75
C ASP A 130 14.39 -8.54 -25.82
N ALA A 131 14.33 -8.04 -24.58
CA ALA A 131 15.38 -8.22 -23.58
C ALA A 131 14.83 -8.19 -22.15
N PRO A 132 14.77 -9.33 -21.42
CA PRO A 132 14.48 -9.30 -19.99
C PRO A 132 15.60 -8.52 -19.28
N VAL A 133 15.26 -7.38 -18.69
CA VAL A 133 16.23 -6.43 -18.15
C VAL A 133 16.92 -6.99 -16.90
N GLU A 134 18.23 -7.22 -16.97
CA GLU A 134 19.07 -7.74 -15.90
C GLU A 134 19.56 -6.62 -14.95
N PHE A 135 19.79 -6.97 -13.67
CA PHE A 135 20.14 -6.01 -12.61
C PHE A 135 21.42 -5.19 -12.89
N SER A 136 22.37 -5.73 -13.67
CA SER A 136 23.63 -5.05 -14.00
C SER A 136 23.42 -3.76 -14.78
N ASP A 137 22.29 -3.62 -15.48
CA ASP A 137 21.96 -2.44 -16.27
C ASP A 137 21.37 -1.32 -15.40
N VAL A 138 20.70 -1.69 -14.29
CA VAL A 138 20.05 -0.76 -13.34
C VAL A 138 21.06 0.05 -12.54
N ALA A 139 22.11 -0.60 -12.02
CA ALA A 139 23.14 0.07 -11.21
C ALA A 139 24.06 0.97 -12.07
N ARG A 140 24.16 0.71 -13.38
CA ARG A 140 24.94 1.53 -14.32
C ARG A 140 24.17 2.70 -14.91
N ALA A 141 22.84 2.66 -14.92
CA ALA A 141 22.03 3.65 -15.59
C ALA A 141 21.18 4.44 -14.59
N ASN A 142 21.76 5.54 -14.08
CA ASN A 142 21.04 6.62 -13.40
C ASN A 142 19.92 7.27 -14.28
N SER A 143 19.65 6.75 -15.48
CA SER A 143 18.65 7.21 -16.44
C SER A 143 17.70 6.12 -17.00
N GLN A 144 17.86 4.83 -16.66
CA GLN A 144 17.02 3.72 -17.20
C GLN A 144 15.95 3.20 -16.22
N THR A 145 15.75 3.85 -15.08
CA THR A 145 14.69 3.52 -14.12
C THR A 145 13.27 3.57 -14.73
N SER A 146 13.10 4.18 -15.91
CA SER A 146 11.83 4.18 -16.65
C SER A 146 11.37 2.80 -17.11
N ASP A 147 12.28 1.86 -17.32
CA ASP A 147 11.93 0.54 -17.87
C ASP A 147 11.32 -0.39 -16.82
N TYR A 148 11.39 0.00 -15.54
CA TYR A 148 10.81 -0.70 -14.40
C TYR A 148 9.53 -0.06 -13.86
N ASN A 149 9.16 1.14 -14.36
CA ASN A 149 7.96 1.89 -13.95
C ASN A 149 6.98 2.07 -15.14
N TYR A 150 5.96 2.89 -15.00
CA TYR A 150 5.04 3.26 -16.08
C TYR A 150 4.84 4.77 -16.15
N SER A 151 4.41 5.21 -17.33
CA SER A 151 3.89 6.55 -17.53
C SER A 151 2.43 6.60 -17.11
N VAL A 152 2.07 7.66 -16.39
CA VAL A 152 0.70 7.89 -15.92
C VAL A 152 0.02 8.82 -16.93
N SER A 153 -0.63 8.23 -17.93
CA SER A 153 -1.32 8.93 -19.01
C SER A 153 -2.49 8.08 -19.53
N GLY A 154 -3.24 8.59 -20.50
CA GLY A 154 -4.40 7.90 -21.10
C GLY A 154 -5.67 7.95 -20.25
N ARG A 155 -5.55 8.04 -18.92
CA ARG A 155 -6.66 8.25 -17.98
C ARG A 155 -6.36 9.39 -17.02
N ASN A 156 -7.40 9.98 -16.43
CA ASN A 156 -7.23 10.97 -15.36
C ASN A 156 -6.94 10.26 -14.03
N PRO A 157 -5.70 10.24 -13.53
CA PRO A 157 -5.33 9.46 -12.36
C PRO A 157 -5.96 9.99 -11.06
N ARG A 158 -6.43 11.25 -11.04
CA ARG A 158 -7.11 11.85 -9.88
C ARG A 158 -8.52 11.30 -9.64
N ARG A 159 -9.09 10.61 -10.63
CA ARG A 159 -10.42 10.01 -10.58
C ARG A 159 -10.33 8.49 -10.54
N THR A 160 -9.36 7.96 -9.78
CA THR A 160 -9.11 6.52 -9.69
C THR A 160 -8.86 6.07 -8.25
N PHE A 161 -9.20 4.82 -7.94
CA PHE A 161 -8.86 4.19 -6.66
C PHE A 161 -8.58 2.69 -6.86
N ILE A 162 -7.99 2.05 -5.84
CA ILE A 162 -7.75 0.61 -5.80
C ILE A 162 -8.63 -0.03 -4.74
N LYS A 163 -9.19 -1.18 -5.10
CA LYS A 163 -9.76 -2.15 -4.18
C LYS A 163 -8.77 -3.30 -3.99
N TYR A 164 -8.40 -3.55 -2.74
CA TYR A 164 -7.57 -4.66 -2.32
C TYR A 164 -8.44 -5.72 -1.66
N GLU A 165 -8.13 -6.99 -1.92
CA GLU A 165 -8.71 -8.11 -1.18
C GLU A 165 -7.59 -8.91 -0.53
N PHE A 166 -7.59 -8.99 0.80
CA PHE A 166 -6.59 -9.70 1.59
C PHE A 166 -7.12 -11.04 2.10
N TRP A 167 -6.21 -11.96 2.35
CA TRP A 167 -6.53 -13.22 3.00
C TRP A 167 -7.00 -12.99 4.44
N ALA A 168 -8.11 -13.63 4.83
CA ALA A 168 -8.74 -13.44 6.13
C ALA A 168 -8.23 -14.37 7.23
N GLY A 169 -7.41 -15.37 6.92
CA GLY A 169 -6.78 -16.22 7.95
C GLY A 169 -7.55 -17.49 8.33
N ASP A 170 -8.85 -17.48 8.15
CA ASP A 170 -9.77 -18.48 8.72
C ASP A 170 -10.22 -19.57 7.73
N GLY A 171 -9.87 -19.43 6.45
CA GLY A 171 -10.31 -20.32 5.36
C GLY A 171 -11.83 -20.31 5.11
N LYS A 172 -12.58 -19.43 5.78
CA LYS A 172 -14.06 -19.36 5.73
C LYS A 172 -14.53 -18.02 5.19
N THR A 173 -13.83 -16.94 5.51
CA THR A 173 -14.12 -15.60 5.03
C THR A 173 -13.52 -15.42 3.63
N ARG A 174 -14.34 -14.90 2.71
CA ARG A 174 -14.00 -14.75 1.28
C ARG A 174 -12.75 -13.88 1.04
N GLY A 175 -12.53 -12.91 1.92
CA GLY A 175 -11.39 -12.00 1.92
C GLY A 175 -11.72 -10.75 2.74
N ILE A 176 -10.70 -9.99 3.15
CA ILE A 176 -10.86 -8.68 3.78
C ILE A 176 -10.69 -7.62 2.69
N VAL A 177 -11.76 -6.87 2.42
CA VAL A 177 -11.75 -5.84 1.37
C VAL A 177 -11.37 -4.50 1.98
N VAL A 178 -10.45 -3.80 1.31
CA VAL A 178 -10.02 -2.44 1.66
C VAL A 178 -9.99 -1.61 0.39
N HIS A 179 -10.45 -0.36 0.46
CA HIS A 179 -10.29 0.61 -0.62
C HIS A 179 -9.19 1.60 -0.25
N GLY A 180 -8.41 2.02 -1.24
CA GLY A 180 -7.35 3.02 -1.04
C GLY A 180 -7.13 3.91 -2.25
N PRO A 181 -6.61 5.12 -2.03
CA PRO A 181 -6.28 6.02 -3.12
C PRO A 181 -5.09 5.50 -3.95
N MET A 182 -5.08 5.83 -5.23
CA MET A 182 -3.93 5.57 -6.10
C MET A 182 -2.83 6.63 -5.96
N SER A 183 -3.18 7.85 -5.54
CA SER A 183 -2.20 8.91 -5.27
C SER A 183 -1.24 8.52 -4.15
N GLU A 184 0.02 8.91 -4.31
CA GLU A 184 1.19 8.59 -3.48
C GLU A 184 1.59 7.11 -3.45
N PHE A 185 0.69 6.17 -3.73
CA PHE A 185 1.08 4.76 -3.84
C PHE A 185 1.41 4.34 -5.27
N VAL A 186 0.46 4.52 -6.19
CA VAL A 186 0.61 4.20 -7.61
C VAL A 186 1.27 5.35 -8.34
N TRP A 187 0.85 6.58 -8.10
CA TRP A 187 1.37 7.72 -8.83
C TRP A 187 1.58 8.92 -7.93
N GLY A 188 2.53 9.78 -8.32
CA GLY A 188 2.88 11.00 -7.60
C GLY A 188 3.06 12.18 -8.55
N LEU A 189 3.07 13.38 -7.98
CA LEU A 189 3.41 14.60 -8.70
C LEU A 189 4.91 14.82 -8.61
N LYS A 190 5.57 15.06 -9.75
CA LYS A 190 6.97 15.46 -9.75
C LYS A 190 7.09 16.85 -9.13
N PRO A 191 7.97 17.03 -8.14
CA PRO A 191 8.31 18.37 -7.65
C PRO A 191 9.06 19.10 -8.76
N ARG A 192 8.36 19.93 -9.54
CA ARG A 192 8.96 20.80 -10.58
C ARG A 192 8.41 22.21 -10.44
N ARG A 193 9.29 23.19 -10.67
CA ARG A 193 8.98 24.63 -10.72
C ARG A 193 8.19 25.07 -11.98
N SER A 194 7.63 24.13 -12.75
CA SER A 194 6.87 24.46 -13.97
C SER A 194 5.38 24.43 -13.68
N ASP A 195 4.63 25.30 -14.34
CA ASP A 195 3.17 25.43 -14.19
C ASP A 195 2.41 24.14 -14.58
N ASP A 196 3.05 23.23 -15.32
CA ASP A 196 2.50 21.91 -15.66
C ASP A 196 2.96 20.81 -14.68
N PRO A 197 2.07 20.25 -13.84
CA PRO A 197 2.40 19.16 -12.95
C PRO A 197 2.61 17.86 -13.75
N VAL A 198 3.84 17.36 -13.76
CA VAL A 198 4.17 16.06 -14.37
C VAL A 198 3.84 14.95 -13.39
N ILE A 199 3.03 13.97 -13.82
CA ILE A 199 2.66 12.81 -13.01
C ILE A 199 3.60 11.64 -13.33
N GLU A 200 4.05 10.91 -12.31
CA GLU A 200 4.91 9.73 -12.46
C GLU A 200 4.39 8.51 -11.73
N GLY A 201 4.70 7.32 -12.24
CA GLY A 201 4.44 6.05 -11.56
C GLY A 201 5.44 5.80 -10.43
N LEU A 202 4.95 5.36 -9.28
CA LEU A 202 5.69 5.16 -8.03
C LEU A 202 5.84 3.68 -7.65
N LEU A 203 5.33 2.77 -8.48
CA LEU A 203 5.56 1.34 -8.32
C LEU A 203 6.63 0.86 -9.30
N PHE A 204 7.51 0.01 -8.80
CA PHE A 204 8.66 -0.48 -9.55
C PHE A 204 8.65 -2.00 -9.55
N ASN A 205 9.06 -2.58 -10.68
CA ASN A 205 9.32 -4.01 -10.73
C ASN A 205 10.68 -4.33 -10.08
N PRO A 206 10.75 -5.22 -9.06
CA PRO A 206 12.02 -5.61 -8.48
C PRO A 206 12.91 -6.33 -9.50
N PRO A 207 14.24 -6.18 -9.38
CA PRO A 207 15.17 -7.06 -10.09
C PRO A 207 14.91 -8.54 -9.73
N PRO A 208 15.10 -9.50 -10.68
CA PRO A 208 14.74 -10.91 -10.48
C PRO A 208 15.37 -11.59 -9.26
N THR A 209 16.52 -11.10 -8.78
CA THR A 209 17.26 -11.67 -7.64
C THR A 209 16.99 -10.98 -6.31
N SER A 210 16.24 -9.87 -6.31
CA SER A 210 16.09 -9.02 -5.11
C SER A 210 14.97 -9.47 -4.18
N LEU A 211 13.97 -10.21 -4.68
CA LEU A 211 12.83 -10.71 -3.91
C LEU A 211 12.47 -12.14 -4.31
N PRO A 212 12.04 -12.98 -3.35
CA PRO A 212 11.48 -14.29 -3.69
C PRO A 212 10.27 -14.17 -4.64
N PRO A 213 10.08 -15.12 -5.57
CA PRO A 213 8.89 -15.13 -6.42
C PRO A 213 7.60 -15.05 -5.60
N GLY A 214 6.61 -14.30 -6.10
CA GLY A 214 5.35 -14.10 -5.39
C GLY A 214 5.46 -13.23 -4.14
N THR A 215 6.47 -12.36 -4.07
CA THR A 215 6.67 -11.37 -2.99
C THR A 215 6.66 -9.94 -3.54
N ALA A 216 6.11 -9.01 -2.76
CA ALA A 216 6.15 -7.58 -2.98
C ALA A 216 6.59 -6.86 -1.70
N ILE A 217 7.14 -5.66 -1.86
CA ILE A 217 7.39 -4.73 -0.76
C ILE A 217 6.48 -3.52 -0.97
N TRP A 218 5.71 -3.17 0.05
CA TRP A 218 5.00 -1.90 0.11
C TRP A 218 5.78 -0.95 1.02
N GLY A 219 6.50 -0.04 0.35
CA GLY A 219 7.36 0.96 0.95
C GLY A 219 6.60 2.18 1.47
N ILE A 220 7.34 3.22 1.87
CA ILE A 220 6.79 4.44 2.47
C ILE A 220 5.72 5.12 1.61
N ASN A 221 5.78 4.99 0.28
CA ASN A 221 4.78 5.53 -0.65
C ASN A 221 3.39 4.89 -0.44
N PHE A 222 3.32 3.62 -0.03
CA PHE A 222 2.07 3.00 0.45
C PHE A 222 1.63 3.59 1.80
N PHE A 223 2.55 3.83 2.72
CA PHE A 223 2.26 4.46 4.02
C PHE A 223 1.84 5.93 3.90
N GLN A 224 2.08 6.57 2.74
CA GLN A 224 1.58 7.90 2.41
C GLN A 224 0.15 7.87 1.83
N SER A 225 -0.32 6.71 1.36
CA SER A 225 -1.67 6.52 0.82
C SER A 225 -2.61 5.85 1.81
N MET A 226 -2.08 5.14 2.82
CA MET A 226 -2.82 4.38 3.81
C MET A 226 -2.26 4.64 5.22
N PHE A 227 -3.13 4.79 6.21
CA PHE A 227 -2.75 4.60 7.60
C PHE A 227 -2.53 3.12 7.86
N VAL A 228 -1.45 2.78 8.55
CA VAL A 228 -1.06 1.40 8.82
C VAL A 228 -0.88 1.20 10.32
N ALA A 229 -1.74 0.38 10.92
CA ALA A 229 -1.65 -0.01 12.32
C ALA A 229 -1.12 -1.44 12.42
N LEU A 230 0.01 -1.60 13.11
CA LEU A 230 0.73 -2.85 13.28
C LEU A 230 0.50 -3.36 14.71
N HIS A 231 -0.25 -4.45 14.86
CA HIS A 231 -0.63 -4.98 16.16
C HIS A 231 0.16 -6.23 16.49
N MET A 232 1.01 -6.12 17.51
CA MET A 232 1.72 -7.25 18.09
C MET A 232 1.08 -7.61 19.43
N PRO A 233 0.42 -8.77 19.55
CA PRO A 233 -0.18 -9.20 20.80
C PRO A 233 0.92 -9.48 21.83
N GLY A 234 0.63 -9.17 23.10
CA GLY A 234 1.57 -9.43 24.20
C GLY A 234 1.88 -10.93 24.36
N VAL A 235 3.01 -11.23 25.02
CA VAL A 235 3.56 -12.59 25.18
C VAL A 235 2.58 -13.62 25.77
N GLN A 236 1.58 -13.17 26.54
CA GLN A 236 0.58 -14.04 27.19
C GLN A 236 -0.75 -14.14 26.41
N SER A 237 -0.85 -13.50 25.24
CA SER A 237 -2.06 -13.46 24.45
C SER A 237 -2.13 -14.64 23.48
N THR A 238 -3.33 -15.23 23.35
CA THR A 238 -3.63 -16.23 22.31
C THR A 238 -3.97 -15.58 20.97
N GLN A 239 -4.07 -14.24 20.92
CA GLN A 239 -4.31 -13.53 19.68
C GLN A 239 -3.08 -13.62 18.78
N LYS A 240 -3.28 -13.72 17.46
CA LYS A 240 -2.23 -13.61 16.46
C LYS A 240 -2.01 -12.15 16.10
N ALA A 241 -0.78 -11.81 15.71
CA ALA A 241 -0.48 -10.49 15.16
C ALA A 241 -1.28 -10.20 13.89
N TYR A 242 -1.59 -8.92 13.70
CA TYR A 242 -2.41 -8.47 12.59
C TYR A 242 -2.10 -7.02 12.22
N VAL A 243 -2.57 -6.63 11.05
CA VAL A 243 -2.52 -5.27 10.52
C VAL A 243 -3.94 -4.75 10.37
N ARG A 244 -4.13 -3.45 10.58
CA ARG A 244 -5.32 -2.73 10.12
C ARG A 244 -4.89 -1.61 9.19
N LEU A 245 -5.70 -1.35 8.18
CA LEU A 245 -5.45 -0.35 7.15
C LEU A 245 -6.62 0.63 7.11
N ALA A 246 -6.34 1.91 6.93
CA ALA A 246 -7.37 2.91 6.64
C ALA A 246 -6.88 3.84 5.52
N PRO A 247 -7.72 4.21 4.55
CA PRO A 247 -7.31 5.06 3.45
C PRO A 247 -6.99 6.49 3.89
N GLN A 248 -5.94 7.08 3.32
CA GLN A 248 -5.65 8.51 3.44
C GLN A 248 -6.15 9.25 2.19
N TRP A 249 -7.48 9.38 2.04
CA TRP A 249 -8.07 10.05 0.89
C TRP A 249 -7.57 11.50 0.77
N PRO A 250 -7.16 11.97 -0.43
CA PRO A 250 -6.66 13.33 -0.61
C PRO A 250 -7.62 14.42 -0.08
N SER A 251 -8.93 14.21 -0.21
CA SER A 251 -9.97 15.12 0.28
C SER A 251 -10.12 15.15 1.81
N GLU A 252 -9.52 14.19 2.52
CA GLU A 252 -9.68 14.02 3.96
C GLU A 252 -8.39 14.27 4.74
N ARG A 253 -7.24 14.44 4.07
CA ARG A 253 -5.94 14.65 4.72
C ARG A 253 -5.94 15.81 5.72
N THR A 254 -6.63 16.90 5.40
CA THR A 254 -6.75 18.07 6.28
C THR A 254 -7.55 17.79 7.56
N LYS A 255 -8.47 16.81 7.55
CA LYS A 255 -9.27 16.43 8.72
C LYS A 255 -8.44 15.73 9.78
N TYR A 256 -7.44 14.96 9.36
CA TYR A 256 -6.57 14.20 10.27
C TYR A 256 -5.38 15.02 10.79
N GLY A 257 -5.35 16.33 10.51
CA GLY A 257 -4.22 17.19 10.87
C GLY A 257 -2.92 16.74 10.20
N LEU A 258 -2.96 15.97 9.11
CA LEU A 258 -1.72 15.62 8.44
C LEU A 258 -1.11 16.90 7.86
N PRO A 259 0.21 17.13 8.03
CA PRO A 259 0.86 18.31 7.51
C PRO A 259 0.52 18.43 6.02
N PRO A 260 0.17 19.63 5.52
CA PRO A 260 -0.02 19.83 4.11
C PRO A 260 1.24 19.35 3.39
N LEU A 261 1.05 18.64 2.29
CA LEU A 261 2.15 18.35 1.39
C LEU A 261 2.49 19.69 0.71
N ASP A 262 3.32 20.49 1.36
CA ASP A 262 3.89 21.69 0.77
C ASP A 262 4.94 21.20 -0.26
N TRP A 263 4.53 21.12 -1.54
CA TRP A 263 5.43 20.96 -2.69
C TRP A 263 5.37 22.18 -3.59
#